data_AF-A0AAV2QJ57-F1
#
_entry.id   AF-A0AAV2QJ57-F1
#
_cell.length_a   1.000
_cell.length_b   1.000
_cell.length_c   1.000
_cell.angle_alpha   90.00
_cell.angle_beta   90.00
_cell.angle_gamma   90.00
#
_symmetry.space_group_name_H-M   'P 1'
#
loop_
_entity.id
_entity.type
_entity.pdbx_description
1 polymer ?
#
loop_
_entity_poly.entity_id
_entity_poly.type
_entity_poly.pdbx_seq_one_letter_code
_entity_poly.pdbx_strand_id
1 'polypeptide(L)'
;NTMDVFTIIQCHYCLEWASHTRPNCPFKDIKPQACAKCGEGGHKYTECSHPVKCINCDGEHPATARCCPVFKSSLQYARTKLVQEILHANGINSYQEETSSGTENDKNSHMTEFLAEAAHTSSSMEEFNTRFFNACKNLSY
;
A
#
# COMPACT_ATOMS: atom_id res chain seq x y z
N ASN A 1 10.09 0.13 -14.89
CA ASN A 1 10.09 -0.03 -13.43
C ASN A 1 8.66 -0.34 -13.03
N THR A 2 8.30 -1.62 -13.02
CA THR A 2 6.92 -2.12 -13.20
C THR A 2 6.18 -2.35 -11.88
N MET A 3 6.71 -1.86 -10.76
CA MET A 3 6.20 -2.13 -9.40
C MET A 3 5.26 -1.04 -8.84
N ASP A 4 4.94 0.01 -9.61
CA ASP A 4 4.19 1.19 -9.13
C ASP A 4 2.67 1.17 -9.38
N VAL A 5 2.09 0.04 -9.79
CA VAL A 5 0.63 -0.05 -10.07
C VAL A 5 -0.22 0.05 -8.79
N PHE A 6 0.37 -0.14 -7.61
CA PHE A 6 -0.36 -0.26 -6.33
C PHE A 6 0.12 0.70 -5.23
N THR A 7 0.44 1.94 -5.60
CA THR A 7 0.99 2.92 -4.65
C THR A 7 -0.10 3.53 -3.79
N ILE A 8 -0.15 3.14 -2.51
CA ILE A 8 -0.92 3.88 -1.50
C ILE A 8 -0.36 5.29 -1.34
N ILE A 9 -1.24 6.27 -1.46
CA ILE A 9 -0.86 7.68 -1.37
C ILE A 9 -0.55 8.06 0.07
N GLN A 10 0.41 8.96 0.26
CA GLN A 10 0.62 9.66 1.53
C GLN A 10 0.28 11.13 1.33
N CYS A 11 -0.47 11.70 2.26
CA CYS A 11 -0.62 13.15 2.27
C CYS A 11 0.70 13.80 2.70
N HIS A 12 1.37 14.54 1.83
CA HIS A 12 2.61 15.24 2.20
C HIS A 12 2.40 16.43 3.15
N TYR A 13 1.16 16.71 3.56
CA TYR A 13 0.84 17.75 4.54
C TYR A 13 0.65 17.19 5.96
N CYS A 14 -0.24 16.21 6.15
CA CYS A 14 -0.51 15.59 7.45
C CYS A 14 0.15 14.22 7.66
N LEU A 15 0.74 13.64 6.62
CA LEU A 15 1.48 12.37 6.61
C LEU A 15 0.63 11.10 6.83
N GLU A 16 -0.69 11.24 6.82
CA GLU A 16 -1.62 10.10 6.82
C GLU A 16 -1.57 9.32 5.50
N TRP A 17 -1.74 8.00 5.63
CA TRP A 17 -1.79 7.07 4.51
C TRP A 17 -3.21 6.93 3.95
N ALA A 18 -3.32 6.77 2.62
CA ALA A 18 -4.50 6.31 1.89
C ALA A 18 -5.81 7.10 2.08
N SER A 19 -5.75 8.35 2.55
CA SER A 19 -6.94 9.20 2.74
C SER A 19 -7.08 10.26 1.65
N HIS A 20 -6.04 11.05 1.41
CA HIS A 20 -6.10 12.22 0.54
C HIS A 20 -4.71 12.68 0.07
N THR A 21 -4.69 13.51 -0.97
CA THR A 21 -3.47 14.19 -1.44
C THR A 21 -3.30 15.55 -0.75
N ARG A 22 -2.09 16.14 -0.81
CA ARG A 22 -1.81 17.45 -0.20
C ARG A 22 -2.81 18.55 -0.57
N PRO A 23 -3.22 18.76 -1.84
CA PRO A 23 -4.20 19.78 -2.19
C PRO A 23 -5.56 19.63 -1.47
N ASN A 24 -5.93 18.37 -1.20
CA ASN A 24 -7.19 17.98 -0.58
C ASN A 24 -7.04 17.67 0.92
N CYS A 25 -5.96 18.12 1.55
CA CYS A 25 -5.77 17.89 2.99
C CYS A 25 -6.79 18.70 3.80
N PRO A 26 -7.63 18.04 4.61
CA PRO A 26 -8.65 18.73 5.41
C PRO A 26 -8.04 19.61 6.50
N PHE A 27 -6.76 19.41 6.81
CA PHE A 27 -6.05 20.13 7.86
C PHE A 27 -5.14 21.25 7.36
N LYS A 28 -5.08 21.50 6.04
CA LYS A 28 -4.12 22.46 5.47
C LYS A 28 -4.29 23.90 6.00
N ASP A 29 -5.51 24.27 6.33
CA ASP A 29 -5.87 25.59 6.84
C ASP A 29 -6.09 25.61 8.36
N ILE A 30 -5.92 24.46 9.03
CA ILE A 30 -6.22 24.27 10.46
C ILE A 30 -4.93 24.10 11.29
N LYS A 31 -3.96 23.34 10.78
CA LYS A 31 -2.71 23.03 11.47
C LYS A 31 -1.51 23.23 10.55
N PRO A 32 -0.31 23.53 11.08
CA PRO A 32 0.91 23.58 10.28
C PRO A 32 1.24 22.22 9.66
N GLN A 33 2.00 22.23 8.56
CA GLN A 33 2.50 21.02 7.90
C GLN A 33 3.27 20.15 8.90
N ALA A 34 2.93 18.86 8.95
CA ALA A 34 3.59 17.90 9.83
C ALA A 34 5.01 17.59 9.34
N CYS A 35 5.96 17.52 10.26
CA CYS A 35 7.33 17.13 9.99
C CYS A 35 7.41 15.61 9.75
N ALA A 36 8.02 15.19 8.64
CA ALA A 36 8.18 13.76 8.32
C ALA A 36 9.02 12.99 9.35
N LYS A 37 9.88 13.69 10.12
CA LYS A 37 10.76 13.11 11.13
C LYS A 37 10.04 12.84 12.46
N CYS A 38 9.36 13.84 13.01
CA CYS A 38 8.81 13.78 14.36
C CYS A 38 7.28 13.90 14.43
N GLY A 39 6.60 14.15 13.32
CA GLY A 39 5.14 14.32 13.25
C GLY A 39 4.63 15.69 13.66
N GLU A 40 5.39 16.48 14.42
CA GLU A 40 4.97 17.81 14.85
C GLU A 40 5.09 18.86 13.74
N GLY A 41 4.31 19.94 13.84
CA GLY A 41 4.38 21.07 12.92
C GLY A 41 5.18 22.25 13.47
N GLY A 42 5.21 23.35 12.71
CA GLY A 42 5.82 24.62 13.14
C GLY A 42 7.32 24.76 12.87
N HIS A 43 7.94 23.80 12.18
CA HIS A 43 9.35 23.83 11.80
C HIS A 43 9.58 23.12 10.47
N LYS A 44 10.73 23.36 9.83
CA LYS A 44 11.15 22.63 8.63
C LYS A 44 11.83 21.32 9.01
N TYR A 45 11.76 20.32 8.13
CA TYR A 45 12.46 19.03 8.33
C TYR A 45 13.97 19.21 8.61
N THR A 46 14.63 20.12 7.90
CA THR A 46 16.08 20.41 8.07
C THR A 46 16.42 21.07 9.40
N GLU A 47 15.44 21.65 10.09
CA GLU A 47 15.57 22.34 11.37
C GLU A 47 15.03 21.49 12.53
N CYS A 48 14.61 20.24 12.26
CA CYS A 48 13.98 19.38 13.24
C CYS A 48 14.98 18.80 14.25
N SER A 49 14.95 19.33 15.47
CA SER A 49 15.72 18.86 16.63
C SER A 49 15.02 17.75 17.43
N HIS A 50 13.74 17.50 17.18
CA HIS A 50 12.97 16.48 17.89
C HIS A 50 13.42 15.05 17.57
N PRO A 51 13.25 14.11 18.52
CA PRO A 51 13.40 12.68 18.26
C PRO A 51 12.53 12.20 17.10
N VAL A 52 12.98 11.15 16.42
CA VAL A 52 12.20 10.52 15.35
C VAL A 52 10.95 9.89 15.95
N LYS A 53 9.79 10.21 15.41
CA LYS A 53 8.50 9.69 15.85
C LYS A 53 7.50 9.65 14.70
N CYS A 54 6.83 8.51 14.53
CA CYS A 54 5.80 8.34 13.53
C CYS A 54 4.47 8.93 14.03
N ILE A 55 3.90 9.90 13.32
CA ILE A 55 2.58 10.44 13.67
C ILE A 55 1.44 9.42 13.53
N ASN A 56 1.62 8.37 12.71
CA ASN A 56 0.56 7.40 12.43
C ASN A 56 0.46 6.29 13.49
N CYS A 57 1.57 5.94 14.15
CA CYS A 57 1.61 4.79 15.08
C CYS A 57 2.45 5.04 16.35
N ASP A 58 2.93 6.27 16.53
CA ASP A 58 3.80 6.70 17.63
C ASP A 58 5.15 5.96 17.78
N GLY A 59 5.52 5.10 16.82
CA GLY A 59 6.77 4.34 16.82
C GLY A 59 8.03 5.16 16.50
N GLU A 60 9.20 4.60 16.84
CA GLU A 60 10.54 5.19 16.63
C GLU A 60 11.03 5.07 15.18
N HIS A 61 10.23 5.57 14.24
CA HIS A 61 10.59 5.66 12.83
C HIS A 61 9.91 6.86 12.17
N PRO A 62 10.42 7.37 11.04
CA PRO A 62 9.76 8.46 10.32
C PRO A 62 8.35 8.08 9.85
N ALA A 63 7.48 9.07 9.66
CA ALA A 63 6.11 8.84 9.19
C ALA A 63 6.04 8.23 7.77
N THR A 64 7.13 8.32 7.00
CA THR A 64 7.28 7.80 5.63
C THR A 64 7.76 6.35 5.59
N ALA A 65 8.12 5.76 6.74
CA ALA A 65 8.73 4.43 6.79
C ALA A 65 7.74 3.31 6.41
N ARG A 66 8.15 2.45 5.48
CA ARG A 66 7.36 1.30 5.00
C ARG A 66 7.28 0.14 6.01
N CYS A 67 8.09 0.20 7.08
CA CYS A 67 7.97 -0.71 8.21
C CYS A 67 6.80 -0.36 9.14
N CYS A 68 6.19 0.83 9.00
CA CYS A 68 5.09 1.28 9.85
C CYS A 68 3.91 0.29 9.83
N PRO A 69 3.38 -0.13 10.99
CA PRO A 69 2.23 -1.04 11.04
C PRO A 69 1.00 -0.43 10.36
N VAL A 70 0.75 0.88 10.52
CA VAL A 70 -0.37 1.56 9.85
C VAL A 70 -0.20 1.57 8.33
N PHE A 71 1.01 1.80 7.82
CA PHE A 71 1.28 1.68 6.39
C PHE A 71 0.94 0.27 5.88
N LYS A 72 1.39 -0.77 6.58
CA LYS A 72 1.13 -2.17 6.22
C LYS A 72 -0.37 -2.48 6.21
N SER A 73 -1.09 -2.05 7.25
CA SER A 73 -2.56 -2.22 7.33
C SER A 73 -3.29 -1.45 6.22
N SER A 74 -2.91 -0.20 5.94
CA SER A 74 -3.49 0.57 4.83
C SER A 74 -3.23 -0.08 3.47
N LEU A 75 -2.04 -0.64 3.27
CA LEU A 75 -1.70 -1.39 2.05
C LEU A 75 -2.55 -2.65 1.91
N GLN A 76 -2.71 -3.42 2.98
CA GLN A 76 -3.55 -4.61 2.99
C GLN A 76 -5.01 -4.26 2.69
N TYR A 77 -5.56 -3.26 3.36
CA TYR A 77 -6.93 -2.79 3.10
C TYR A 77 -7.13 -2.37 1.64
N ALA A 78 -6.19 -1.59 1.09
CA ALA A 78 -6.27 -1.15 -0.31
C ALA A 78 -6.22 -2.34 -1.28
N ARG A 79 -5.36 -3.34 -1.01
CA ARG A 79 -5.29 -4.59 -1.80
C ARG A 79 -6.58 -5.37 -1.74
N THR A 80 -7.13 -5.61 -0.55
CA THR A 80 -8.39 -6.35 -0.36
C THR A 80 -9.54 -5.65 -1.07
N LYS A 81 -9.66 -4.32 -0.90
CA LYS A 81 -10.71 -3.53 -1.54
C LYS A 81 -10.62 -3.64 -3.07
N LEU A 82 -9.42 -3.52 -3.64
CA LEU A 82 -9.22 -3.66 -5.07
C LEU A 82 -9.59 -5.06 -5.56
N VAL A 83 -9.13 -6.11 -4.87
CA VAL A 83 -9.49 -7.50 -5.21
C VAL A 83 -11.01 -7.67 -5.20
N GLN A 84 -11.70 -7.13 -4.19
CA GLN A 84 -13.17 -7.16 -4.13
C GLN A 84 -13.82 -6.42 -5.30
N GLU A 85 -13.35 -5.22 -5.65
CA GLU A 85 -13.86 -4.45 -6.79
C GLU A 85 -13.67 -5.20 -8.11
N ILE A 86 -12.52 -5.84 -8.28
CA ILE A 86 -12.22 -6.68 -9.45
C ILE A 86 -13.13 -7.90 -9.50
N LEU A 87 -13.29 -8.64 -8.40
CA LEU A 87 -14.15 -9.82 -8.32
C LEU A 87 -15.60 -9.44 -8.65
N HIS A 88 -16.09 -8.34 -8.08
CA HIS A 88 -17.42 -7.82 -8.32
C HIS A 88 -17.62 -7.42 -9.79
N ALA A 89 -16.67 -6.70 -10.39
CA ALA A 89 -16.73 -6.33 -11.81
C ALA A 89 -16.76 -7.54 -12.76
N ASN A 90 -16.25 -8.69 -12.32
CA ASN A 90 -16.21 -9.94 -13.09
C ASN A 90 -17.31 -10.95 -12.68
N GLY A 91 -18.23 -10.59 -11.78
CA GLY A 91 -19.31 -11.48 -11.32
C GLY A 91 -18.83 -12.69 -10.50
N ILE A 92 -17.66 -12.60 -9.86
CA ILE A 92 -17.09 -13.66 -9.02
C ILE A 92 -17.53 -13.41 -7.56
N ASN A 93 -18.23 -14.38 -6.97
CA ASN A 93 -18.92 -14.20 -5.69
C ASN A 93 -18.02 -14.27 -4.43
N SER A 94 -16.80 -14.82 -4.51
CA SER A 94 -15.86 -14.80 -3.37
C SER A 94 -14.43 -15.21 -3.74
N TYR A 95 -13.46 -14.74 -2.94
CA TYR A 95 -12.07 -15.20 -2.87
C TYR A 95 -11.78 -15.60 -1.42
N GLN A 96 -11.25 -16.79 -1.17
CA GLN A 96 -10.86 -17.27 0.15
C GLN A 96 -9.33 -17.10 0.28
N GLU A 97 -8.89 -16.27 1.22
CA GLU A 97 -7.48 -16.12 1.56
C GLU A 97 -7.11 -17.28 2.50
N GLU A 98 -6.27 -18.23 2.05
CA GLU A 98 -5.85 -19.34 2.91
C GLU A 98 -4.94 -18.83 4.04
N THR A 99 -5.47 -18.88 5.26
CA THR A 99 -4.73 -18.59 6.50
C THR A 99 -3.85 -19.79 6.87
N SER A 100 -2.67 -19.89 6.27
CA SER A 100 -1.63 -20.81 6.77
C SER A 100 -0.56 -20.03 7.52
N SER A 101 -0.63 -20.15 8.85
CA SER A 101 0.43 -19.86 9.82
C SER A 101 1.75 -20.46 9.36
N GLY A 102 2.64 -19.62 8.82
CA GLY A 102 3.96 -20.03 8.35
C GLY A 102 4.75 -18.82 7.85
N THR A 103 5.74 -18.43 8.65
CA THR A 103 6.87 -17.51 8.39
C THR A 103 6.80 -16.63 7.13
N GLU A 104 6.70 -15.31 7.35
CA GLU A 104 6.40 -14.22 6.41
C GLU A 104 7.38 -13.97 5.23
N ASN A 105 8.31 -14.87 4.88
CA ASN A 105 9.36 -14.56 3.89
C ASN A 105 9.30 -15.27 2.52
N ASP A 106 8.56 -16.37 2.33
CA ASP A 106 8.60 -17.10 1.03
C ASP A 106 7.36 -16.89 0.14
N LYS A 107 6.19 -16.56 0.69
CA LYS A 107 4.95 -16.46 -0.10
C LYS A 107 4.82 -15.17 -0.91
N ASN A 108 5.51 -14.10 -0.48
CA ASN A 108 5.54 -12.84 -1.22
C ASN A 108 6.39 -12.90 -2.49
N SER A 109 7.32 -13.86 -2.62
CA SER A 109 8.14 -13.99 -3.84
C SER A 109 7.34 -14.60 -4.99
N HIS A 110 6.55 -15.64 -4.75
CA HIS A 110 5.82 -16.33 -5.82
C HIS A 110 4.74 -15.45 -6.47
N MET A 111 4.03 -14.64 -5.69
CA MET A 111 3.04 -13.68 -6.23
C MET A 111 3.73 -12.56 -7.02
N THR A 112 4.88 -12.06 -6.56
CA THR A 112 5.62 -11.00 -7.27
C THR A 112 6.32 -11.50 -8.52
N GLU A 113 6.84 -12.73 -8.52
CA GLU A 113 7.47 -13.38 -9.66
C GLU A 113 6.44 -13.74 -10.73
N PHE A 114 5.27 -14.25 -10.32
CA PHE A 114 4.16 -14.52 -11.21
C PHE A 114 3.56 -13.24 -11.82
N LEU A 115 3.37 -12.17 -11.01
CA LEU A 115 2.93 -10.87 -11.51
C LEU A 115 3.93 -10.28 -12.51
N ALA A 116 5.23 -10.45 -12.26
CA ALA A 116 6.28 -10.03 -13.18
C ALA A 116 6.22 -10.85 -14.48
N GLU A 117 6.11 -12.17 -14.41
CA GLU A 117 6.03 -13.05 -15.58
C GLU A 117 4.77 -12.79 -16.42
N ALA A 118 3.60 -12.63 -15.79
CA ALA A 118 2.37 -12.27 -16.47
C ALA A 118 2.47 -10.90 -17.16
N ALA A 119 3.14 -9.92 -16.53
CA ALA A 119 3.36 -8.60 -17.11
C ALA A 119 4.37 -8.62 -18.27
N HIS A 120 5.36 -9.51 -18.24
CA HIS A 120 6.39 -9.63 -19.28
C HIS A 120 5.96 -10.45 -20.49
N THR A 121 5.06 -11.41 -20.31
CA THR A 121 4.68 -12.38 -21.34
C THR A 121 3.33 -12.09 -22.00
N SER A 122 2.61 -11.07 -21.53
CA SER A 122 1.33 -10.64 -22.09
C SER A 122 1.53 -9.54 -23.12
N SER A 123 0.98 -9.73 -24.31
CA SER A 123 1.01 -8.76 -25.41
C SER A 123 -0.09 -7.71 -25.31
N SER A 124 -1.11 -7.95 -24.47
CA SER A 124 -2.23 -7.06 -24.23
C SER A 124 -2.68 -7.08 -22.76
N MET A 125 -3.40 -6.03 -22.35
CA MET A 125 -3.96 -5.92 -21.01
C MET A 125 -4.99 -7.03 -20.72
N GLU A 126 -5.73 -7.47 -21.74
CA GLU A 126 -6.72 -8.53 -21.63
C GLU A 126 -6.07 -9.91 -21.41
N GLU A 127 -4.93 -10.14 -22.08
CA GLU A 127 -4.11 -11.33 -21.88
C GLU A 127 -3.46 -11.34 -20.49
N PHE A 128 -2.97 -10.18 -20.02
CA PHE A 128 -2.45 -10.02 -18.65
C PHE A 128 -3.52 -10.36 -17.61
N ASN A 129 -4.71 -9.77 -17.73
CA ASN A 129 -5.82 -10.03 -16.82
C ASN A 129 -6.18 -11.51 -16.83
N THR A 130 -6.33 -12.12 -18.01
CA THR A 130 -6.68 -13.54 -18.14
C THR A 130 -5.65 -14.45 -17.47
N ARG A 131 -4.36 -14.20 -17.69
CA ARG A 131 -3.27 -14.99 -17.09
C ARG A 131 -3.20 -14.78 -15.58
N PHE A 132 -3.32 -13.53 -15.14
CA PHE A 132 -3.37 -13.18 -13.73
C PHE A 132 -4.48 -13.93 -13.00
N PHE A 133 -5.71 -13.86 -13.51
CA PHE A 133 -6.85 -14.53 -12.90
C PHE A 133 -6.77 -16.06 -12.97
N ASN A 134 -6.24 -16.63 -14.05
CA ASN A 134 -6.08 -18.08 -14.15
C ASN A 134 -5.02 -18.64 -13.19
N ALA A 135 -3.94 -17.91 -12.94
CA ALA A 135 -2.98 -18.34 -11.93
C ALA A 135 -3.52 -18.16 -10.51
N CYS A 136 -4.28 -17.11 -10.23
CA CYS A 136 -5.01 -16.99 -8.97
C CYS A 136 -5.99 -18.17 -8.76
N LYS A 137 -6.55 -18.75 -9.84
CA LYS A 137 -7.38 -19.98 -9.78
C LYS A 137 -6.58 -21.29 -9.61
N ASN A 138 -5.32 -21.32 -10.02
CA ASN A 138 -4.49 -22.54 -9.94
C ASN A 138 -3.72 -22.65 -8.61
N LEU A 139 -3.70 -21.57 -7.81
CA LEU A 139 -3.18 -21.57 -6.45
C LEU A 139 -4.16 -22.16 -5.42
N SER A 140 -5.34 -22.61 -5.86
CA SER A 140 -6.35 -23.28 -5.03
C SER A 140 -6.41 -24.78 -5.33
N TYR A 141 -5.45 -25.53 -4.77
CA TYR A 141 -5.50 -26.98 -4.58
C TYR A 141 -4.86 -27.39 -3.26
#